data_AF-A0A953SJZ0-F1
#
_entry.id   AF-A0A953SJZ0-F1
#
_cell.length_a   1.000
_cell.length_b   1.000
_cell.length_c   1.000
_cell.angle_alpha   90.00
_cell.angle_beta   90.00
_cell.angle_gamma   90.00
#
_symmetry.space_group_name_H-M   'P 1'
#
loop_
_entity.id
_entity.type
_entity.pdbx_description
1 polymer ?
#
loop_
_entity_poly.entity_id
_entity_poly.type
_entity_poly.pdbx_seq_one_letter_code
_entity_poly.pdbx_strand_id
1 'polypeptide(L)'
;AGPSSHQTVAKDPTVAPPFDPSRMRRLRFTNEQRLDEAGLIGRAMSASYVPKDGEKAERLVDGLRRLFAEHVGSDGRVGLVYGVWVYLCEL
;
A
#
# COMPACT_ATOMS: atom_id res chain seq x y z
N ALA A 1 -17.09 -12.86 0.83
CA ALA A 1 -15.67 -13.05 1.15
C ALA A 1 -15.13 -11.72 1.65
N GLY A 2 -14.70 -11.63 2.90
CA GLY A 2 -14.07 -10.40 3.41
C GLY A 2 -12.67 -10.22 2.79
N PRO A 3 -12.16 -8.99 2.63
CA PRO A 3 -10.82 -8.79 2.08
C PRO A 3 -9.78 -9.40 3.04
N SER A 4 -9.09 -10.43 2.57
CA SER A 4 -7.92 -10.99 3.27
C SER A 4 -6.85 -9.89 3.38
N SER A 5 -6.71 -9.32 4.57
CA SER A 5 -5.73 -8.28 4.82
C SER A 5 -4.42 -8.90 5.23
N HIS A 6 -3.48 -9.03 4.29
CA HIS A 6 -2.07 -9.23 4.62
C HIS A 6 -1.50 -7.91 5.19
N GLN A 7 -1.90 -7.57 6.42
CA GLN A 7 -1.32 -6.46 7.17
C GLN A 7 -0.03 -6.94 7.83
N THR A 8 1.13 -6.56 7.26
CA THR A 8 2.37 -6.57 8.03
C THR A 8 2.26 -5.47 9.09
N VAL A 9 1.96 -5.84 10.32
CA VAL A 9 1.97 -4.90 11.44
C VAL A 9 3.43 -4.60 11.78
N ALA A 10 3.91 -3.41 11.44
CA ALA A 10 5.23 -2.96 11.85
C ALA A 10 5.29 -2.92 13.39
N LYS A 11 6.38 -3.46 13.96
CA LYS A 11 6.68 -3.32 15.39
C LYS A 11 6.73 -1.83 15.76
N ASP A 12 6.23 -1.45 16.94
CA ASP A 12 6.32 -0.07 17.41
C ASP A 12 7.79 0.40 17.36
N PRO A 13 8.07 1.60 16.82
CA PRO A 13 9.43 2.08 16.63
C PRO A 13 10.08 2.43 17.97
N THR A 14 11.36 2.08 18.12
CA THR A 14 12.20 2.66 19.16
C THR A 14 12.62 4.06 18.72
N VAL A 15 12.27 5.08 19.49
CA VAL A 15 12.66 6.47 19.26
C VAL A 15 13.72 6.92 20.26
N ALA A 16 14.70 7.68 19.79
CA ALA A 16 15.76 8.26 20.62
C ALA A 16 15.28 9.57 21.27
N PRO A 17 15.94 10.05 22.35
CA PRO A 17 15.69 11.38 22.91
C PRO A 17 15.73 12.49 21.82
N PRO A 18 14.91 13.54 21.95
CA PRO A 18 14.11 13.93 23.12
C PRO A 18 12.71 13.30 23.18
N PHE A 19 12.38 12.33 22.33
CA PHE A 19 11.03 11.76 22.26
C PHE A 19 10.80 10.77 23.42
N ASP A 20 9.96 11.17 24.38
CA ASP A 20 9.51 10.32 25.48
C ASP A 20 8.39 9.38 24.97
N PRO A 21 8.59 8.04 24.98
CA PRO A 21 7.57 7.10 24.55
C PRO A 21 6.24 7.23 25.31
N SER A 22 6.26 7.68 26.57
CA SER A 22 5.05 7.89 27.37
C SER A 22 4.20 9.07 26.88
N ARG A 23 4.80 10.00 26.13
CA ARG A 23 4.15 11.16 25.50
C ARG A 23 3.81 10.94 24.03
N MET A 24 4.09 9.74 23.51
CA MET A 24 3.94 9.43 22.10
C MET A 24 2.52 8.93 21.79
N ARG A 25 1.81 9.64 20.91
CA ARG A 25 0.50 9.26 20.40
C ARG A 25 0.65 8.51 19.09
N ARG A 26 0.05 7.33 19.01
CA ARG A 26 -0.04 6.56 17.75
C ARG A 26 -1.34 6.90 17.02
N LEU A 27 -1.21 7.39 15.79
CA LEU A 27 -2.31 7.71 14.89
C LEU A 27 -2.29 6.73 13.71
N ARG A 28 -3.48 6.36 13.23
CA ARG A 28 -3.64 5.52 12.04
C ARG A 28 -4.45 6.30 11.00
N PHE A 29 -3.91 6.37 9.80
CA PHE A 29 -4.59 6.93 8.64
C PHE A 29 -4.70 5.87 7.55
N THR A 30 -5.70 6.03 6.70
CA THR A 30 -5.86 5.23 5.50
C THR A 30 -5.70 6.14 4.29
N ASN A 31 -4.87 5.71 3.33
CA ASN A 31 -4.78 6.32 2.02
C ASN A 31 -5.31 5.31 0.99
N GLU A 32 -6.45 5.61 0.38
CA GLU A 32 -7.06 4.77 -0.66
C GLU A 32 -6.92 5.45 -2.03
N GLN A 33 -6.44 4.67 -3.01
CA GLN A 33 -6.44 5.04 -4.42
C GLN A 33 -7.42 4.14 -5.17
N ARG A 34 -8.40 4.74 -5.85
CA ARG A 34 -9.33 4.01 -6.73
C ARG A 34 -8.84 4.07 -8.17
N LEU A 35 -8.42 2.92 -8.69
CA LEU A 35 -7.69 2.81 -9.96
C LEU A 35 -8.47 1.94 -10.94
N ASP A 36 -8.49 2.35 -12.21
CA ASP A 36 -8.78 1.44 -13.32
C ASP A 36 -7.57 0.54 -13.61
N GLU A 37 -7.68 -0.36 -14.59
CA GLU A 37 -6.60 -1.30 -14.92
C GLU A 37 -5.30 -0.57 -15.29
N ALA A 38 -5.40 0.45 -16.14
CA ALA A 38 -4.26 1.25 -16.57
C ALA A 38 -3.61 1.99 -15.38
N GLY A 39 -4.41 2.55 -14.49
CA GLY A 39 -3.97 3.20 -13.26
C GLY A 39 -3.27 2.23 -12.30
N LEU A 40 -3.78 1.00 -12.15
CA LEU A 40 -3.14 -0.03 -11.32
C LEU A 40 -1.76 -0.40 -11.87
N ILE A 41 -1.68 -0.69 -13.17
CA ILE A 41 -0.42 -1.05 -13.84
C ILE A 41 0.57 0.12 -13.78
N GLY A 42 0.13 1.33 -14.13
CA GLY A 42 0.97 2.53 -14.06
C GLY A 42 1.50 2.80 -12.65
N ARG A 43 0.67 2.62 -11.62
CA ARG A 43 1.05 2.81 -10.22
C ARG A 43 2.08 1.78 -9.74
N ALA A 44 1.97 0.54 -10.18
CA ALA A 44 2.97 -0.49 -9.91
C ALA A 44 4.28 -0.17 -10.63
N MET A 45 4.20 0.16 -11.93
CA MET A 45 5.35 0.46 -12.78
C MET A 45 6.06 1.78 -12.44
N SER A 46 5.51 2.64 -11.59
CA SER A 46 6.22 3.83 -11.09
C SER A 46 7.20 3.54 -9.96
N ALA A 47 7.08 2.41 -9.25
CA ALA A 47 7.97 2.10 -8.14
C ALA A 47 9.39 1.75 -8.62
N SER A 48 10.43 2.34 -8.03
CA SER A 48 11.81 2.15 -8.50
C SER A 48 12.33 0.71 -8.38
N TYR A 49 11.73 -0.08 -7.49
CA TYR A 49 12.14 -1.46 -7.20
C TYR A 49 11.47 -2.53 -8.07
N VAL A 50 10.46 -2.19 -8.89
CA VAL A 50 9.86 -3.17 -9.80
C VAL A 50 10.68 -3.33 -11.09
N PRO A 51 10.72 -4.54 -11.67
CA PRO A 51 11.28 -4.76 -13.01
C PRO A 51 10.64 -3.82 -14.03
N LYS A 52 11.46 -3.21 -14.89
CA LYS A 52 10.99 -2.26 -15.91
C LYS A 52 10.87 -2.87 -17.30
N ASP A 53 11.60 -3.96 -17.54
CA ASP A 53 11.71 -4.62 -18.82
C ASP A 53 11.90 -6.14 -18.66
N GLY A 54 11.84 -6.82 -19.81
CA GLY A 54 12.01 -8.26 -19.93
C GLY A 54 10.87 -9.08 -19.32
N GLU A 55 11.08 -10.39 -19.28
CA GLU A 55 10.07 -11.38 -18.88
C GLU A 55 9.48 -11.13 -17.49
N LYS A 56 10.27 -10.59 -16.55
CA LYS A 56 9.78 -10.28 -15.20
C LYS A 56 8.78 -9.12 -15.20
N ALA A 57 8.99 -8.11 -16.03
CA ALA A 57 8.05 -7.00 -16.17
C ALA A 57 6.75 -7.47 -16.84
N GLU A 58 6.84 -8.31 -17.87
CA GLU A 58 5.68 -8.91 -18.54
C GLU A 58 4.84 -9.75 -17.58
N ARG A 59 5.48 -10.67 -16.83
CA ARG A 59 4.80 -11.48 -15.81
C ARG A 59 4.14 -10.64 -14.71
N LEU A 60 4.77 -9.53 -14.32
CA LEU A 60 4.18 -8.60 -13.35
C LEU A 60 2.91 -7.96 -13.92
N VAL A 61 2.96 -7.44 -15.15
CA VAL A 61 1.81 -6.80 -15.80
C VAL A 61 0.66 -7.79 -15.98
N ASP A 62 0.93 -9.01 -16.43
CA ASP A 62 -0.11 -10.03 -16.61
C ASP A 62 -0.73 -10.47 -15.29
N GLY A 63 0.08 -10.58 -14.23
CA GLY A 63 -0.41 -10.80 -12.87
C GLY A 63 -1.33 -9.68 -12.39
N LEU A 64 -0.98 -8.42 -12.65
CA LEU A 64 -1.80 -7.27 -12.28
C LEU A 64 -3.12 -7.22 -13.04
N ARG A 65 -3.12 -7.54 -14.34
CA ARG A 65 -4.36 -7.65 -15.13
C ARG A 65 -5.30 -8.71 -14.58
N ARG A 66 -4.76 -9.88 -14.25
CA ARG A 66 -5.52 -10.96 -13.64
C ARG A 66 -6.12 -10.54 -12.30
N LEU A 67 -5.31 -9.94 -11.43
CA LEU A 67 -5.79 -9.43 -10.14
C LEU A 67 -6.85 -8.35 -10.30
N PHE A 68 -6.70 -7.46 -11.29
CA PHE A 68 -7.70 -6.44 -11.59
C PHE A 68 -9.04 -7.11 -11.97
N ALA A 69 -9.03 -8.05 -12.91
CA ALA A 69 -10.23 -8.77 -13.33
C ALA A 69 -10.91 -9.54 -12.18
N GLU A 70 -10.12 -10.10 -11.25
CA GLU A 70 -10.63 -10.82 -10.08
C GLU A 70 -11.25 -9.91 -9.00
N HIS A 71 -10.83 -8.63 -8.93
CA HIS A 71 -11.18 -7.73 -7.83
C HIS A 71 -11.90 -6.44 -8.23
N VAL A 72 -12.11 -6.19 -9.52
CA VAL A 72 -12.77 -4.97 -10.00
C VAL A 72 -14.18 -4.85 -9.42
N GLY A 73 -14.48 -3.68 -8.84
CA GLY A 73 -15.80 -3.36 -8.33
C GLY A 73 -16.80 -3.06 -9.45
N SER A 74 -18.07 -2.91 -9.08
CA SER A 74 -19.12 -2.50 -10.02
C SER A 74 -18.90 -1.12 -10.64
N ASP A 75 -18.04 -0.29 -10.06
CA ASP A 75 -17.61 1.01 -10.58
C ASP A 75 -16.45 0.92 -11.59
N GLY A 76 -16.01 -0.30 -11.94
CA GLY A 76 -14.91 -0.52 -12.87
C GLY A 76 -13.54 -0.19 -12.28
N ARG A 77 -13.41 -0.17 -10.95
CA ARG A 77 -12.16 0.19 -10.26
C ARG A 77 -11.79 -0.79 -9.17
N VAL A 78 -10.50 -0.86 -8.86
CA VAL A 78 -9.95 -1.53 -7.67
C VAL A 78 -9.46 -0.51 -6.65
N GLY A 79 -9.50 -0.88 -5.37
CA GLY A 79 -8.95 -0.08 -4.29
C GLY A 79 -7.54 -0.53 -3.92
N LEU A 80 -6.56 0.37 -4.02
CA LEU A 80 -5.23 0.19 -3.44
C LEU A 80 -5.17 0.96 -2.11
N VAL A 81 -5.18 0.23 -1.01
CA VAL A 81 -5.35 0.78 0.35
C VAL A 81 -4.05 0.68 1.13
N TYR A 82 -3.48 1.82 1.51
CA TYR A 82 -2.30 1.92 2.37
C TYR A 82 -2.71 2.33 3.78
N GLY A 83 -2.30 1.54 4.77
CA GLY A 83 -2.34 1.94 6.18
C GLY A 83 -1.09 2.73 6.53
N VAL A 84 -1.27 3.94 7.04
CA VAL A 84 -0.19 4.80 7.52
C VAL A 84 -0.28 4.89 9.03
N TRP A 85 0.84 4.61 9.70
CA TRP A 85 0.99 4.81 11.14
C TRP A 85 1.87 6.04 11.37
N VAL A 86 1.38 6.98 12.17
CA VAL A 86 2.13 8.17 12.58
C VAL A 86 2.31 8.12 14.09
N TYR A 87 3.54 8.30 14.56
CA TYR A 87 3.87 8.43 15.97
C TYR A 87 4.21 9.89 16.24
N LEU A 88 3.34 10.57 16.97
CA LEU A 88 3.45 12.00 17.27
C LEU A 88 3.87 12.20 18.73
N CYS A 89 4.92 12.97 18.96
CA CYS A 89 5.34 13.40 20.29
C CYS A 89 5.37 14.94 20.31
N GLU A 90 4.63 15.54 21.24
CA GLU A 90 4.65 16.98 21.49
C GLU A 90 5.73 17.28 22.54
N LEU A 91 6.55 18.30 22.28
CA LEU A 91 7.68 18.70 23.13
C LEU A 91 7.26 19.80 24.11
#